data_AF-A0A4U0YRB9-F1
#
_entry.id   AF-A0A4U0YRB9-F1
#
_cell.length_a   1.000
_cell.length_b   1.000
_cell.length_c   1.000
_cell.angle_alpha   90.00
_cell.angle_beta   90.00
_cell.angle_gamma   90.00
#
_symmetry.space_group_name_H-M   'P 1'
#
loop_
_entity.id
_entity.type
_entity.pdbx_description
1 polymer ?
#
loop_
_entity_poly.entity_id
_entity_poly.type
_entity_poly.pdbx_seq_one_letter_code
_entity_poly.pdbx_strand_id
1 'polypeptide(L)' 'ARARALGRDPGTALAANDAHGFFAALGDQVITGPTLTNVNDFRAVLIAPPG' A
#
# COMPACT_ATOMS: atom_id res chain seq x y z
N ALA A 1 -10.42 5.89 6.86
CA ALA A 1 -10.95 7.25 6.63
C ALA A 1 -10.45 7.85 5.31
N ARG A 2 -9.12 7.94 5.07
CA ARG A 2 -8.55 8.55 3.83
C ARG A 2 -9.03 7.92 2.52
N ALA A 3 -8.97 6.59 2.39
CA ALA A 3 -9.42 5.92 1.16
C ALA A 3 -10.89 6.18 0.83
N ARG A 4 -11.77 6.07 1.84
CA ARG A 4 -13.19 6.37 1.67
C ARG A 4 -13.44 7.84 1.31
N ALA A 5 -12.65 8.77 1.84
CA ALA A 5 -12.74 10.19 1.47
C ALA A 5 -12.38 10.46 0.00
N LEU A 6 -11.58 9.58 -0.62
CA LEU A 6 -11.27 9.58 -2.05
C LEU A 6 -12.23 8.69 -2.88
N GLY A 7 -13.34 8.25 -2.29
CA GLY A 7 -14.33 7.39 -2.96
C GLY A 7 -13.83 5.95 -3.23
N ARG A 8 -12.79 5.50 -2.52
CA ARG A 8 -12.23 4.14 -2.67
C ARG A 8 -12.57 3.27 -1.47
N ASP A 9 -13.05 2.06 -1.75
CA ASP A 9 -13.25 1.03 -0.74
C ASP A 9 -12.13 -0.03 -0.80
N PRO A 10 -11.43 -0.30 0.32
CA PRO A 10 -10.35 -1.29 0.34
C PRO A 10 -10.84 -2.73 0.09
N GLY A 11 -12.07 -3.08 0.51
CA GLY A 11 -12.62 -4.41 0.30
C GLY A 11 -12.91 -4.68 -1.18
N THR A 12 -13.52 -3.70 -1.86
CA THR A 12 -13.73 -3.76 -3.32
C THR A 12 -12.41 -3.86 -4.08
N ALA A 13 -11.42 -3.05 -3.72
CA ALA A 13 -10.10 -3.09 -4.37
C ALA A 13 -9.42 -4.45 -4.19
N LEU A 14 -9.46 -5.01 -2.97
CA LEU A 14 -8.91 -6.34 -2.69
C LEU A 14 -9.62 -7.44 -3.49
N ALA A 15 -10.96 -7.42 -3.53
CA ALA A 15 -11.74 -8.40 -4.29
C ALA A 15 -11.46 -8.32 -5.80
N ALA A 16 -11.13 -7.13 -6.31
CA ALA A 16 -10.73 -6.93 -7.70
C ALA A 16 -9.23 -7.17 -7.96
N ASN A 17 -8.43 -7.53 -6.95
CA ASN A 17 -6.96 -7.58 -7.01
C ASN A 17 -6.31 -6.25 -7.46
N ASP A 18 -6.97 -5.11 -7.22
CA ASP A 18 -6.48 -3.76 -7.57
C ASP A 18 -5.77 -3.09 -6.38
N ALA A 19 -4.74 -3.75 -5.82
CA ALA A 19 -3.91 -3.14 -4.79
C ALA A 19 -3.10 -1.95 -5.35
N HIS A 20 -2.62 -2.07 -6.60
CA HIS A 20 -1.80 -1.05 -7.23
C HIS A 20 -2.53 0.30 -7.38
N GLY A 21 -3.71 0.31 -8.00
CA GLY A 21 -4.49 1.53 -8.20
C GLY A 21 -4.99 2.12 -6.88
N PHE A 22 -5.32 1.26 -5.91
CA PHE A 22 -5.73 1.69 -4.57
C PHE A 22 -4.65 2.47 -3.84
N PHE A 23 -3.44 1.92 -3.70
CA PHE A 23 -2.35 2.60 -2.99
C PHE A 23 -1.78 3.80 -3.76
N ALA A 24 -1.77 3.75 -5.09
CA ALA A 24 -1.39 4.89 -5.92
C ALA A 24 -2.32 6.11 -5.69
N ALA A 25 -3.64 5.89 -5.64
CA ALA A 25 -4.61 6.96 -5.39
C ALA A 25 -4.45 7.61 -3.99
N LEU A 26 -3.91 6.86 -3.02
CA LEU A 26 -3.65 7.36 -1.68
C LEU A 26 -2.28 8.05 -1.54
N GLY A 27 -1.39 7.91 -2.53
CA GLY A 27 0.00 8.30 -2.42
C GLY A 27 0.82 7.42 -1.46
N ASP A 28 0.33 6.22 -1.14
CA ASP A 28 0.95 5.30 -0.17
C ASP A 28 1.78 4.19 -0.83
N GLN A 29 1.97 4.26 -2.15
CA GLN A 29 2.71 3.26 -2.87
C GLN A 29 4.22 3.43 -2.64
N VAL A 30 4.89 2.35 -2.25
CA VAL A 30 6.36 2.30 -2.20
C VAL A 30 6.89 2.05 -3.60
N ILE A 31 7.53 3.06 -4.19
CA ILE A 31 8.18 2.98 -5.51
C ILE A 31 9.69 3.04 -5.32
N THR A 32 10.38 1.93 -5.54
CA THR A 32 11.84 1.83 -5.38
C THR A 32 12.61 2.21 -6.64
N GLY A 33 11.98 2.12 -7.81
CA GLY A 33 12.69 2.05 -9.08
C GLY A 33 13.44 0.72 -9.27
N PRO A 34 14.32 0.61 -10.29
CA PRO A 34 15.09 -0.60 -10.55
C PRO A 34 16.11 -0.86 -9.43
N THR A 35 15.99 -1.99 -8.75
CA THR A 35 16.89 -2.39 -7.64
C THR A 35 18.08 -3.23 -8.10
N LEU A 36 18.04 -3.76 -9.33
CA LEU A 36 19.08 -4.62 -9.95
C LEU A 36 19.39 -5.91 -9.19
N THR A 37 18.54 -6.31 -8.25
CA THR A 37 18.64 -7.58 -7.50
C THR A 37 17.26 -8.02 -7.02
N ASN A 38 17.10 -9.33 -6.79
CA ASN A 38 15.91 -9.92 -6.22
C ASN A 38 16.29 -10.88 -5.10
N VAL A 39 15.85 -10.58 -3.88
CA VAL A 39 16.00 -11.43 -2.68
C VAL A 39 14.66 -11.79 -2.05
N ASN A 40 13.58 -11.75 -2.86
CA ASN A 40 12.19 -11.86 -2.44
C ASN A 40 11.70 -10.66 -1.60
N ASP A 41 10.54 -10.83 -0.98
CA ASP A 41 9.80 -9.77 -0.28
C ASP A 41 10.38 -9.46 1.11
N PHE A 42 10.37 -8.17 1.46
CA PHE A 42 10.63 -7.68 2.81
C PHE A 42 9.37 -7.00 3.37
N ARG A 43 9.08 -7.22 4.66
CA ARG A 43 7.96 -6.58 5.36
C ARG A 43 8.46 -5.94 6.65
N ALA A 44 8.17 -4.66 6.83
CA ALA A 44 8.44 -3.93 8.07
C ALA A 44 7.11 -3.54 8.73
N VAL A 45 7.03 -3.74 10.05
CA VAL A 45 5.92 -3.30 10.88
C VAL A 45 6.53 -2.54 12.07
N LEU A 46 6.21 -1.26 12.18
CA LEU A 46 6.68 -0.41 13.28
C LEU A 46 5.63 -0.38 14.39
N ILE A 47 6.02 -0.73 15.62
CA ILE A 47 5.22 -0.57 16.84
C ILE A 47 5.87 0.53 17.66
N ALA A 48 5.18 1.65 17.83
CA ALA A 48 5.63 2.77 18.65
C ALA A 48 5.10 2.63 20.10
N PRO A 49 5.78 3.18 21.11
CA PRO A 49 5.25 3.24 22.46
C PRO A 49 3.90 4.00 22.50
N PRO A 50 3.05 3.73 23.51
CA PRO A 50 1.85 4.54 23.73
C PRO A 50 2.23 6.01 23.92
N GLY A 51 1.43 6.91 23.34
CA GLY A 51 1.56 8.36 23.54
C GLY A 51 1.04 8.83 24.89
#